data_AF-A0A0A0EYV3-F1
#
_entry.id   AF-A0A0A0EYV3-F1
#
_cell.length_a   1.000
_cell.length_b   1.000
_cell.length_c   1.000
_cell.angle_alpha   90.00
_cell.angle_beta   90.00
_cell.angle_gamma   90.00
#
_symmetry.space_group_name_H-M   'P 1'
#
loop_
_entity.id
_entity.type
_entity.pdbx_description
1 polymer ?
#
loop_
_entity_poly.entity_id
_entity_poly.type
_entity_poly.pdbx_seq_one_letter_code
_entity_poly.pdbx_strand_id
1 'polypeptide(L)'
;MEAVLVKKTPVVLALDLEGTLISNAVSQIARPGLFEFLVDASATFPRIVVFTTVAEEKFRVIAQRMSQEGTVPPWFVDIECVRWHGRTKDLSFVVGASVDEVLLADDFQGYVHPGQEDQWVRVEQFHHPYSLADVGLRQLFAVLESRVTRR
;
A
#
# COMPACT_ATOMS: atom_id res chain seq x y z
N MET A 1 25.32 -5.07 27.56
CA MET A 1 24.96 -5.91 26.40
C MET A 1 23.89 -5.16 25.64
N GLU A 2 24.27 -4.41 24.61
CA GLU A 2 23.28 -3.91 23.65
C GLU A 2 22.83 -5.09 22.79
N ALA A 3 21.54 -5.38 22.80
CA ALA A 3 20.96 -6.31 21.84
C ALA A 3 21.13 -5.67 20.45
N VAL A 4 21.91 -6.31 19.58
CA VAL A 4 21.92 -5.98 18.16
C VAL A 4 20.51 -6.28 17.65
N LEU A 5 19.71 -5.24 17.42
CA LEU A 5 18.41 -5.35 16.79
C LEU A 5 18.63 -5.91 15.37
N VAL A 6 18.37 -7.20 15.20
CA VAL A 6 18.30 -7.82 13.88
C VAL A 6 17.08 -7.21 13.20
N LYS A 7 17.30 -6.33 12.22
CA LYS A 7 16.22 -5.75 11.43
C LYS A 7 15.60 -6.86 10.59
N LYS A 8 14.33 -7.19 10.84
CA LYS A 8 13.63 -8.22 10.08
C LYS A 8 13.38 -7.75 8.65
N THR A 9 13.38 -8.70 7.72
CA THR A 9 12.93 -8.46 6.35
C THR A 9 11.41 -8.27 6.35
N PRO A 10 10.88 -7.19 5.76
CA PRO A 10 9.45 -7.02 5.65
C PRO A 10 8.80 -8.12 4.78
N VAL A 11 7.65 -8.61 5.22
CA VAL A 11 6.89 -9.69 4.57
C VAL A 11 5.44 -9.30 4.28
N VAL A 12 4.95 -8.18 4.82
CA VAL A 12 3.61 -7.66 4.54
C VAL A 12 3.70 -6.28 3.90
N LEU A 13 2.98 -6.08 2.81
CA LEU A 13 2.77 -4.76 2.21
C LEU A 13 1.36 -4.24 2.54
N ALA A 14 1.30 -3.15 3.29
CA ALA A 14 0.07 -2.39 3.54
C ALA A 14 -0.04 -1.25 2.52
N LEU A 15 -1.13 -1.26 1.74
CA LEU A 15 -1.37 -0.28 0.68
C LEU A 15 -2.46 0.71 1.11
N ASP A 16 -2.15 1.99 1.05
CA ASP A 16 -3.21 3.00 0.95
C ASP A 16 -3.89 2.96 -0.44
N LEU A 17 -5.06 3.58 -0.56
CA LEU A 17 -5.85 3.63 -1.79
C LEU A 17 -5.78 5.00 -2.49
N GLU A 18 -6.21 6.07 -1.82
CA GLU A 18 -6.46 7.39 -2.43
C GLU A 18 -5.15 8.19 -2.51
N GLY A 19 -4.84 8.82 -3.65
CA GLY A 19 -3.55 9.47 -3.84
C GLY A 19 -2.37 8.51 -4.02
N THR A 20 -2.53 7.24 -3.61
CA THR A 20 -1.53 6.18 -3.75
C THR A 20 -1.77 5.31 -4.99
N LEU A 21 -2.85 4.51 -5.01
CA LEU A 21 -3.19 3.58 -6.10
C LEU A 21 -4.17 4.17 -7.11
N ILE A 22 -5.06 5.04 -6.65
CA ILE A 22 -6.06 5.73 -7.46
C ILE A 22 -6.09 7.21 -7.11
N SER A 23 -6.74 8.03 -7.94
CA SER A 23 -6.95 9.46 -7.67
C SER A 23 -7.64 9.73 -6.33
N ASN A 24 -8.84 9.16 -6.16
CA ASN A 24 -9.66 9.18 -4.95
C ASN A 24 -10.89 8.27 -5.16
N ALA A 25 -11.66 8.06 -4.10
CA ALA A 25 -12.83 7.18 -4.07
C ALA A 25 -14.05 7.73 -4.84
N VAL A 26 -13.99 8.96 -5.36
CA VAL A 26 -15.04 9.58 -6.19
C VAL A 26 -14.72 9.40 -7.68
N SER A 27 -13.56 9.87 -8.15
CA SER A 27 -13.19 9.79 -9.58
C SER A 27 -12.60 8.45 -9.99
N GLN A 28 -11.99 7.70 -9.06
CA GLN A 28 -11.54 6.31 -9.25
C GLN A 28 -10.61 6.11 -10.45
N ILE A 29 -9.82 7.14 -10.80
CA ILE A 29 -8.85 7.05 -11.90
C ILE A 29 -7.70 6.20 -11.40
N ALA A 30 -7.46 5.06 -12.06
CA ALA A 30 -6.34 4.18 -11.75
C ALA A 30 -5.02 4.92 -12.02
N ARG A 31 -4.07 4.82 -11.08
CA ARG A 31 -2.74 5.37 -11.30
C ARG A 31 -2.03 4.54 -12.39
N PRO A 32 -1.30 5.18 -13.34
CA PRO A 32 -0.63 4.45 -14.41
C PRO A 32 0.28 3.31 -13.89
N GLY A 33 0.14 2.12 -14.49
CA GLY A 33 0.89 0.92 -14.12
C GLY A 33 0.36 0.15 -12.91
N LEU A 34 -0.88 0.42 -12.46
CA LEU A 34 -1.46 -0.20 -11.28
C LEU A 34 -1.54 -1.72 -11.36
N PHE A 35 -1.96 -2.27 -12.52
CA PHE A 35 -2.07 -3.71 -12.68
C PHE A 35 -0.72 -4.39 -12.49
N GLU A 36 0.31 -3.91 -13.21
CA GLU A 36 1.66 -4.42 -13.15
C GLU A 36 2.25 -4.28 -11.75
N PHE A 37 2.05 -3.12 -11.11
CA PHE A 37 2.47 -2.89 -9.72
C PHE A 37 1.90 -3.94 -8.76
N LEU A 38 0.60 -4.25 -8.86
CA LEU A 38 -0.03 -5.24 -7.99
C LEU A 38 0.48 -6.66 -8.28
N VAL A 39 0.70 -7.01 -9.54
CA VAL A 39 1.31 -8.30 -9.92
C VAL A 39 2.70 -8.44 -9.30
N ASP A 40 3.57 -7.45 -9.50
CA ASP A 40 4.95 -7.46 -9.00
C ASP A 40 4.99 -7.45 -7.46
N ALA A 41 4.11 -6.67 -6.83
CA ALA A 41 3.94 -6.67 -5.38
C ALA A 41 3.54 -8.06 -4.86
N SER A 42 2.59 -8.75 -5.51
CA SER A 42 2.14 -10.08 -5.09
C SER A 42 3.18 -11.17 -5.29
N ALA A 43 4.11 -10.97 -6.23
CA ALA A 43 5.26 -11.86 -6.42
C ALA A 43 6.36 -11.62 -5.37
N THR A 44 6.42 -10.40 -4.80
CA THR A 44 7.47 -9.98 -3.86
C THR A 44 7.08 -10.18 -2.40
N PHE A 45 5.84 -9.81 -2.05
CA PHE A 45 5.33 -9.87 -0.69
C PHE A 45 4.38 -11.07 -0.54
N PRO A 46 4.63 -11.99 0.40
CA PRO A 46 3.74 -13.13 0.62
C PRO A 46 2.34 -12.72 1.12
N ARG A 47 2.18 -11.48 1.63
CA ARG A 47 0.89 -10.93 2.05
C ARG A 47 0.79 -9.45 1.68
N ILE A 48 -0.36 -9.08 1.11
CA ILE A 48 -0.71 -7.69 0.81
C ILE A 48 -2.04 -7.41 1.47
N VAL A 49 -2.14 -6.24 2.12
CA VAL A 49 -3.36 -5.77 2.76
C VAL A 49 -3.68 -4.35 2.29
N VAL A 50 -4.97 -3.99 2.27
CA VAL A 50 -5.41 -2.61 2.11
C VAL A 50 -5.55 -1.96 3.47
N PHE A 51 -4.90 -0.82 3.65
CA PHE A 51 -4.90 -0.03 4.87
C PHE A 51 -5.28 1.41 4.49
N THR A 52 -6.57 1.66 4.29
CA THR A 52 -7.12 2.93 3.78
C THR A 52 -8.13 3.55 4.75
N THR A 53 -8.40 4.84 4.60
CA THR A 53 -9.49 5.56 5.29
C THR A 53 -10.85 5.36 4.62
N VAL A 54 -10.88 4.85 3.38
CA VAL A 54 -12.12 4.52 2.68
C VAL A 54 -12.82 3.36 3.38
N ALA A 55 -14.11 3.52 3.67
CA ALA A 55 -14.91 2.46 4.27
C ALA A 55 -14.86 1.17 3.41
N GLU A 56 -14.71 0.02 4.06
CA GLU A 56 -14.50 -1.26 3.38
C GLU A 56 -15.57 -1.55 2.31
N GLU A 57 -16.85 -1.32 2.61
CA GLU A 57 -17.95 -1.51 1.65
C GLU A 57 -17.74 -0.70 0.36
N LYS A 58 -17.27 0.55 0.48
CA LYS A 58 -16.97 1.41 -0.66
C LYS A 58 -15.73 0.93 -1.40
N PHE A 59 -14.69 0.50 -0.68
CA PHE A 59 -13.51 -0.11 -1.28
C PHE A 59 -13.88 -1.34 -2.13
N ARG A 60 -14.74 -2.24 -1.61
CA ARG A 60 -15.17 -3.45 -2.34
C ARG A 60 -15.84 -3.10 -3.67
N VAL A 61 -16.72 -2.10 -3.68
CA VAL A 61 -17.37 -1.63 -4.91
C VAL A 61 -16.35 -1.09 -5.92
N ILE A 62 -15.36 -0.31 -5.46
CA ILE A 62 -14.27 0.21 -6.30
C ILE A 62 -13.44 -0.94 -6.87
N ALA A 63 -12.99 -1.87 -6.02
CA ALA A 63 -12.15 -3.00 -6.41
C ALA A 63 -12.85 -3.91 -7.44
N GLN A 64 -14.14 -4.20 -7.24
CA GLN A 64 -14.95 -4.98 -8.20
C GLN A 64 -15.00 -4.30 -9.56
N ARG A 65 -15.29 -3.00 -9.60
CA ARG A 65 -15.34 -2.23 -10.84
C ARG A 65 -13.99 -2.23 -11.55
N MET A 66 -12.91 -1.94 -10.82
CA MET A 66 -11.56 -1.91 -11.38
C MET A 66 -11.16 -3.28 -11.95
N SER A 67 -11.53 -4.37 -11.27
CA SER A 67 -11.29 -5.72 -11.77
C SER A 67 -12.07 -6.02 -13.06
N GLN A 68 -13.33 -5.58 -13.15
CA GLN A 68 -14.13 -5.72 -14.39
C GLN A 68 -13.57 -4.90 -15.54
N GLU A 69 -13.00 -3.72 -15.26
CA GLU A 69 -12.32 -2.87 -16.24
C GLU A 69 -10.91 -3.38 -16.59
N GLY A 70 -10.40 -4.41 -15.91
CA GLY A 70 -9.07 -4.97 -16.14
C GLY A 70 -7.91 -4.11 -15.63
N THR A 71 -8.18 -3.15 -14.74
CA THR A 71 -7.16 -2.23 -14.21
C THR A 71 -6.43 -2.77 -12.97
N VAL A 72 -6.97 -3.83 -12.34
CA VAL A 72 -6.35 -4.56 -11.24
C VAL A 72 -6.47 -6.07 -11.44
N PRO A 73 -5.59 -6.90 -10.85
CA PRO A 73 -5.73 -8.35 -10.86
C PRO A 73 -7.01 -8.83 -10.16
N PRO A 74 -7.61 -9.98 -10.57
CA PRO A 74 -8.85 -10.47 -9.97
C PRO A 74 -8.79 -10.67 -8.45
N TRP A 75 -7.64 -11.07 -7.91
CA TRP A 75 -7.47 -11.29 -6.47
C TRP A 75 -7.62 -10.01 -5.64
N PHE A 76 -7.49 -8.82 -6.25
CA PHE A 76 -7.57 -7.54 -5.55
C PHE A 76 -8.97 -7.29 -4.95
N VAL A 77 -10.02 -7.90 -5.52
CA VAL A 77 -11.40 -7.78 -5.02
C VAL A 77 -11.53 -8.34 -3.60
N ASP A 78 -10.83 -9.44 -3.33
CA ASP A 78 -10.88 -10.19 -2.07
C ASP A 78 -9.69 -9.87 -1.14
N ILE A 79 -8.90 -8.84 -1.47
CA ILE A 79 -7.75 -8.46 -0.66
C ILE A 79 -8.18 -8.14 0.79
N GLU A 80 -7.36 -8.54 1.74
CA GLU A 80 -7.61 -8.25 3.15
C GLU A 80 -7.67 -6.73 3.40
N CYS A 81 -8.72 -6.26 4.08
CA CYS A 81 -8.81 -4.88 4.55
C CYS A 81 -8.50 -4.83 6.05
N VAL A 82 -7.48 -4.05 6.41
CA VAL A 82 -7.12 -3.83 7.81
C VAL A 82 -8.23 -3.02 8.47
N ARG A 83 -8.82 -3.56 9.54
CA ARG A 83 -9.70 -2.79 10.43
C ARG A 83 -8.86 -2.04 11.42
N TRP A 84 -8.96 -0.71 11.41
CA TRP A 84 -8.16 0.17 12.25
C TRP A 84 -9.00 1.33 12.75
N HIS A 85 -8.47 2.04 13.75
CA HIS A 85 -9.08 3.23 14.31
C HIS A 85 -8.00 4.19 14.80
N GLY A 86 -8.38 5.44 15.08
CA GLY A 86 -7.48 6.48 15.56
C GLY A 86 -7.14 7.50 14.47
N ARG A 87 -6.05 8.24 14.67
CA ARG A 87 -5.66 9.36 13.81
C ARG A 87 -4.68 8.95 12.71
N THR A 88 -3.96 7.86 12.91
CA THR A 88 -2.89 7.36 12.06
C THR A 88 -3.01 5.85 11.91
N LYS A 89 -2.43 5.32 10.84
CA LYS A 89 -2.39 3.91 10.50
C LYS A 89 -1.33 3.21 11.33
N ASP A 90 -1.72 2.72 12.50
CA ASP A 90 -0.86 1.91 13.36
C ASP A 90 -0.71 0.50 12.77
N LEU A 91 0.50 0.13 12.36
CA LEU A 91 0.80 -1.16 11.74
C LEU A 91 0.62 -2.35 12.70
N SER A 92 0.48 -2.11 14.02
CA SER A 92 0.11 -3.16 14.97
C SER A 92 -1.32 -3.70 14.74
N PHE A 93 -2.16 -3.01 13.97
CA PHE A 93 -3.46 -3.53 13.52
C PHE A 93 -3.35 -4.64 12.47
N VAL A 94 -2.19 -4.83 11.85
CA VAL A 94 -1.94 -5.94 10.92
C VAL A 94 -1.72 -7.22 11.73
N VAL A 95 -2.80 -7.96 11.96
CA VAL A 95 -2.78 -9.17 12.79
C VAL A 95 -1.83 -10.22 12.21
N GLY A 96 -0.95 -10.76 13.06
CA GLY A 96 -0.02 -11.84 12.71
C GLY A 96 1.30 -11.39 12.08
N ALA A 97 1.62 -10.09 12.11
CA ALA A 97 2.93 -9.54 11.75
C ALA A 97 3.39 -8.55 12.83
N SER A 98 4.69 -8.47 13.10
CA SER A 98 5.25 -7.37 13.89
C SER A 98 5.41 -6.10 13.03
N VAL A 99 5.42 -4.92 13.65
CA VAL A 99 5.49 -3.64 12.92
C VAL A 99 6.67 -3.60 11.95
N ASP A 100 7.84 -4.12 12.34
CA ASP A 100 9.05 -4.19 11.51
C ASP A 100 8.93 -5.16 10.31
N GLU A 101 7.92 -6.03 10.30
CA GLU A 101 7.60 -6.93 9.19
C GLU A 101 6.64 -6.32 8.17
N VAL A 102 6.10 -5.12 8.43
CA VAL A 102 5.11 -4.45 7.59
C VAL A 102 5.71 -3.19 6.97
N LEU A 103 5.53 -3.00 5.67
CA LEU A 103 5.76 -1.70 5.00
C LEU A 103 4.43 -1.04 4.67
N LEU A 104 4.33 0.26 4.91
CA LEU A 104 3.18 1.08 4.53
C LEU A 104 3.52 1.90 3.29
N ALA A 105 2.81 1.68 2.18
CA ALA A 105 2.86 2.57 1.02
C ALA A 105 1.70 3.57 1.09
N ASP A 106 2.04 4.85 1.23
CA ASP A 106 1.07 5.93 1.45
C ASP A 106 1.65 7.27 0.96
N ASP A 107 0.83 8.14 0.38
CA ASP A 107 1.24 9.47 -0.09
C ASP A 107 1.23 10.53 1.03
N PHE A 108 0.53 10.27 2.13
CA PHE A 108 0.26 11.27 3.16
C PHE A 108 0.92 10.94 4.51
N GLN A 109 1.96 11.70 4.85
CA GLN A 109 2.67 11.60 6.12
C GLN A 109 1.75 11.69 7.35
N GLY A 110 0.65 12.44 7.25
CA GLY A 110 -0.29 12.63 8.36
C GLY A 110 -1.00 11.34 8.81
N TYR A 111 -0.97 10.28 8.00
CA TYR A 111 -1.47 8.95 8.38
C TYR A 111 -0.38 8.02 8.92
N VAL A 112 0.89 8.39 8.88
CA VAL A 112 1.97 7.57 9.44
C VAL A 112 1.92 7.59 10.96
N HIS A 113 1.92 6.42 11.60
CA HIS A 113 1.89 6.35 13.05
C HIS A 113 3.23 6.79 13.66
N PRO A 114 3.23 7.62 14.73
CA PRO A 114 4.45 8.04 15.41
C PRO A 114 5.30 6.85 15.86
N GLY A 115 6.58 6.86 15.53
CA GLY A 115 7.50 5.75 15.83
C GLY A 115 7.50 4.60 14.83
N GLN A 116 6.71 4.70 13.75
CA GLN A 116 6.65 3.72 12.65
C GLN A 116 7.06 4.33 11.29
N GLU A 117 7.74 5.48 11.31
CA GLU A 117 8.19 6.19 10.12
C GLU A 117 9.19 5.36 9.30
N ASP A 118 9.93 4.48 9.97
CA ASP A 118 10.88 3.56 9.37
C ASP A 118 10.21 2.51 8.45
N GLN A 119 8.92 2.27 8.63
CA GLN A 119 8.10 1.34 7.83
C GLN A 119 7.38 2.05 6.68
N TRP A 120 7.33 3.38 6.70
CA TRP A 120 6.69 4.15 5.65
C TRP A 120 7.55 4.20 4.39
N VAL A 121 6.95 3.84 3.26
CA VAL A 121 7.49 4.04 1.93
C VAL A 121 6.64 5.08 1.23
N ARG A 122 7.14 6.31 1.28
CA ARG A 122 6.48 7.46 0.68
C ARG A 122 6.38 7.31 -0.83
N VAL A 123 5.21 7.65 -1.35
CA VAL A 123 5.00 7.94 -2.77
C VAL A 123 4.52 9.38 -2.92
N GLU A 124 4.77 10.02 -4.07
CA GLU A 124 4.14 11.30 -4.36
C GLU A 124 2.64 11.10 -4.62
N GLN A 125 1.82 12.01 -4.11
CA GLN A 125 0.38 11.98 -4.30
C GLN A 125 0.02 12.02 -5.79
N PHE A 126 -0.81 11.07 -6.22
CA PHE A 126 -1.42 11.07 -7.53
C PHE A 126 -2.58 12.06 -7.59
N HIS A 127 -2.29 13.26 -8.10
CA HIS A 127 -3.22 14.38 -8.13
C HIS A 127 -3.49 14.88 -9.55
N HIS A 128 -4.54 15.70 -9.69
CA HIS A 128 -4.89 16.34 -10.95
C HIS A 128 -3.68 17.15 -11.48
N PRO A 129 -3.31 17.01 -12.77
CA PRO A 129 -4.13 16.56 -13.89
C PRO A 129 -4.08 15.04 -14.19
N TYR A 130 -3.61 14.20 -13.27
CA TYR A 130 -3.57 12.73 -13.43
C TYR A 130 -2.82 12.31 -14.70
N SER A 131 -1.56 12.73 -14.78
CA SER A 131 -0.71 12.49 -15.96
C SER A 131 -0.60 10.99 -16.27
N LEU A 132 -0.81 10.62 -17.54
CA LEU A 132 -0.53 9.26 -18.03
C LEU A 132 0.97 8.93 -18.04
N ALA A 133 1.83 9.94 -17.90
CA ALA A 133 3.27 9.76 -17.76
C ALA A 133 3.72 9.66 -16.29
N ASP A 134 2.79 9.60 -15.32
CA ASP A 134 3.14 9.32 -13.92
C ASP A 134 3.88 7.98 -13.80
N VAL A 135 4.98 8.01 -13.05
CA VAL A 135 5.85 6.85 -12.80
C VAL A 135 5.89 6.46 -11.32
N GLY A 136 4.98 7.00 -10.51
CA GLY A 136 5.03 6.92 -9.06
C GLY A 136 4.93 5.48 -8.54
N LEU A 137 4.07 4.64 -9.13
CA LEU A 137 4.00 3.22 -8.75
C LEU A 137 5.28 2.45 -9.09
N ARG A 138 5.91 2.76 -10.23
CA ARG A 138 7.19 2.15 -10.61
C ARG A 138 8.31 2.55 -9.64
N GLN A 139 8.37 3.82 -9.26
CA GLN A 139 9.33 4.33 -8.29
C GLN A 139 9.09 3.74 -6.89
N LEU A 140 7.83 3.72 -6.46
CA LEU A 140 7.41 3.10 -5.20
C LEU A 140 7.85 1.63 -5.15
N PHE A 141 7.57 0.85 -6.20
CA PHE A 141 7.95 -0.56 -6.25
C PHE A 141 9.46 -0.76 -6.16
N ALA A 142 10.26 0.03 -6.87
CA ALA A 142 11.73 -0.04 -6.77
C ALA A 142 12.23 0.18 -5.34
N VAL A 143 11.60 1.08 -4.58
CA VAL A 143 11.93 1.29 -3.16
C VAL A 143 11.49 0.09 -2.32
N LEU A 144 10.27 -0.42 -2.51
CA LEU A 144 9.75 -1.60 -1.82
C LEU A 144 10.65 -2.83 -2.03
N GLU A 145 11.01 -3.12 -3.27
CA GLU A 145 11.89 -4.24 -3.63
C GLU A 145 13.27 -4.12 -2.95
N SER A 146 13.83 -2.91 -2.89
CA SER A 146 15.10 -2.65 -2.21
C SER A 146 15.03 -2.89 -0.70
N ARG A 147 13.86 -2.78 -0.07
CA ARG A 147 13.66 -3.04 1.37
C ARG A 147 13.61 -4.52 1.69
N VAL A 148 13.11 -5.34 0.76
CA VAL A 148 13.02 -6.80 0.91
C VAL A 148 14.35 -7.47 0.54
N THR A 149 15.11 -6.90 -0.40
CA THR A 149 16.33 -7.52 -0.95
C THR A 149 17.60 -7.23 -0.14
N ARG A 150 17.58 -6.29 0.82
CA ARG A 150 18.72 -6.03 1.71
C ARG A 150 18.96 -7.22 2.64
N ARG A 151 19.84 -8.14 2.19
CA ARG A 151 20.53 -9.13 3.01
C ARG A 151 21.77 -8.53 3.66
#